data_AF-A0AAV2HY48-F1
#
_entry.id   AF-A0AAV2HY48-F1
#
_cell.length_a   1.000
_cell.length_b   1.000
_cell.length_c   1.000
_cell.angle_alpha   90.00
_cell.angle_beta   90.00
_cell.angle_gamma   90.00
#
_symmetry.space_group_name_H-M   'P 1'
#
loop_
_entity.id
_entity.type
_entity.pdbx_description
1 polymer ?
#
loop_
_entity_poly.entity_id
_entity_poly.type
_entity_poly.pdbx_seq_one_letter_code
_entity_poly.pdbx_strand_id
1 'polypeptide(L)'
;MTVALSQAHKTVAASQPHKTDLVSATQDRDLVSATQDLCLVSATHGRGGVLSTKQNHFSIALLIVLFTCTPVNGQEDSMCQGVRNGRVAMPTSCHKYYQCKNFKGTEMPCPSGFLFDRMRRSCQRKEYVTCNIITTTPTTLPRAHARCQADADFRNAHFQSPMLFNDKPYYLSKKPFNDDTTSAANCKKLCSRLAVVDGLEEENFVRRLIDTKGVLCILIEGNDKEKLWEWVSAVTLEPLNYIRWAGGQPNGGDQRCLFYERGFNGMLDMPCTRTKWDCHYLCER
;
A
#
# COMPACT_ATOMS: atom_id res chain seq x y z
N MET A 1 -22.45 -33.94 58.77
CA MET A 1 -23.92 -33.91 58.88
C MET A 1 -24.42 -32.80 57.97
N THR A 2 -25.32 -33.17 57.09
CA THR A 2 -25.99 -32.45 55.98
C THR A 2 -26.32 -30.98 56.22
N VAL A 3 -25.90 -30.10 55.30
CA VAL A 3 -26.49 -28.76 55.12
C VAL A 3 -27.37 -28.81 53.88
N ALA A 4 -28.66 -28.61 54.09
CA ALA A 4 -29.70 -28.56 53.07
C ALA A 4 -29.65 -27.24 52.30
N LEU A 5 -29.68 -27.30 50.98
CA LEU A 5 -29.97 -26.16 50.11
C LEU A 5 -31.40 -26.32 49.58
N SER A 6 -32.27 -25.44 50.07
CA SER A 6 -33.68 -25.31 49.67
C SER A 6 -33.79 -24.72 48.27
N GLN A 7 -34.56 -25.37 47.40
CA GLN A 7 -35.01 -24.84 46.12
C GLN A 7 -36.12 -23.80 46.33
N ALA A 8 -36.15 -22.78 45.47
CA ALA A 8 -37.35 -21.98 45.21
C ALA A 8 -37.50 -21.79 43.69
N HIS A 9 -38.52 -22.44 43.14
CA HIS A 9 -39.07 -22.21 41.81
C HIS A 9 -40.29 -21.28 41.90
N LYS A 10 -40.62 -20.67 40.75
CA LYS A 10 -41.81 -19.87 40.35
C LYS A 10 -41.53 -18.36 40.30
N THR A 11 -41.88 -17.60 39.26
CA THR A 11 -42.82 -17.86 38.15
C THR A 11 -42.54 -16.92 36.99
N VAL A 12 -42.80 -17.42 35.79
CA VAL A 12 -42.91 -16.69 34.52
C VAL A 12 -44.12 -15.75 34.57
N ALA A 13 -43.95 -14.52 34.12
CA ALA A 13 -45.05 -13.65 33.69
C ALA A 13 -44.68 -13.04 32.32
N ALA A 14 -45.51 -13.37 31.33
CA ALA A 14 -45.49 -12.82 29.98
C ALA A 14 -46.65 -11.85 29.82
N SER A 15 -46.42 -10.68 29.20
CA SER A 15 -47.43 -9.94 28.43
C SER A 15 -46.78 -8.79 27.64
N GLN A 16 -46.59 -9.06 26.34
CA GLN A 16 -46.74 -8.28 25.08
C GLN A 16 -47.09 -6.76 25.10
N PRO A 17 -47.26 -6.10 23.93
CA PRO A 17 -46.30 -5.82 22.85
C PRO A 17 -46.29 -4.31 22.49
N HIS A 18 -45.22 -3.78 21.92
CA HIS A 18 -45.27 -2.47 21.26
C HIS A 18 -45.24 -2.62 19.73
N LYS A 19 -46.38 -2.23 19.12
CA LYS A 19 -46.65 -1.97 17.69
C LYS A 19 -45.52 -1.16 17.04
N THR A 20 -44.89 -1.68 15.98
CA THR A 20 -45.14 -1.38 14.55
C THR A 20 -45.08 0.10 14.17
N ASP A 21 -44.01 0.46 13.46
CA ASP A 21 -44.11 1.31 12.27
C ASP A 21 -43.43 0.57 11.10
N LEU A 22 -44.28 0.11 10.18
CA LEU A 22 -43.91 -0.26 8.82
C LEU A 22 -43.79 1.03 8.01
N VAL A 23 -42.66 1.25 7.32
CA VAL A 23 -42.69 1.85 5.99
C VAL A 23 -41.70 1.10 5.09
N SER A 24 -42.19 0.83 3.90
CA SER A 24 -41.77 -0.14 2.89
C SER A 24 -40.32 -0.10 2.42
N ALA A 25 -39.83 -1.31 2.14
CA ALA A 25 -38.90 -1.56 1.06
C ALA A 25 -39.55 -1.20 -0.28
N THR A 26 -38.90 -0.34 -1.06
CA THR A 26 -39.00 -0.37 -2.51
C THR A 26 -37.62 -0.69 -3.06
N GLN A 27 -37.59 -1.87 -3.66
CA GLN A 27 -36.56 -2.36 -4.53
C GLN A 27 -36.48 -1.46 -5.75
N ASP A 28 -35.29 -0.94 -6.06
CA ASP A 28 -34.98 -0.53 -7.42
C ASP A 28 -33.60 -1.07 -7.80
N ARG A 29 -33.65 -1.95 -8.80
CA ARG A 29 -32.51 -2.40 -9.56
C ARG A 29 -32.40 -1.46 -10.76
N ASP A 30 -31.15 -1.26 -11.16
CA ASP A 30 -30.72 -0.90 -12.50
C ASP A 30 -30.36 0.58 -12.77
N LEU A 31 -29.18 0.67 -13.40
CA LEU A 31 -28.76 1.61 -14.43
C LEU A 31 -27.94 2.86 -14.05
N VAL A 32 -26.63 2.67 -14.25
CA VAL A 32 -25.71 3.53 -15.02
C VAL A 32 -25.03 4.68 -14.27
N SER A 33 -23.78 4.40 -13.89
CA SER A 33 -22.57 5.20 -14.12
C SER A 33 -22.80 6.56 -14.79
N ALA A 34 -22.93 7.61 -14.00
CA ALA A 34 -22.65 8.96 -14.46
C ALA A 34 -21.12 9.14 -14.47
N THR A 35 -20.52 9.08 -15.65
CA THR A 35 -19.14 9.53 -15.90
C THR A 35 -19.06 11.03 -15.66
N GLN A 36 -18.27 11.45 -14.68
CA GLN A 36 -17.84 12.83 -14.55
C GLN A 36 -16.50 12.96 -15.30
N ASP A 37 -16.59 13.25 -16.60
CA ASP A 37 -15.45 13.56 -17.45
C ASP A 37 -14.83 14.89 -17.00
N LEU A 38 -13.74 14.83 -16.22
CA LEU A 38 -12.84 15.96 -16.01
C LEU A 38 -11.81 15.97 -17.16
N CYS A 39 -12.11 16.69 -18.24
CA CYS A 39 -11.10 17.09 -19.22
C CYS A 39 -10.41 18.38 -18.74
N LEU A 40 -9.12 18.29 -18.37
CA LEU A 40 -8.29 19.45 -18.09
C LEU A 40 -7.91 20.16 -19.41
N VAL A 41 -8.33 21.43 -19.52
CA VAL A 41 -7.97 22.36 -20.61
C VAL A 41 -6.56 22.91 -20.36
N SER A 42 -5.71 22.93 -21.39
CA SER A 42 -4.52 23.80 -21.42
C SER A 42 -4.73 24.90 -22.45
N ALA A 43 -5.12 26.08 -22.00
CA ALA A 43 -5.09 27.31 -22.77
C ALA A 43 -3.66 27.91 -22.70
N THR A 44 -2.98 28.07 -23.82
CA THR A 44 -1.70 28.76 -23.88
C THR A 44 -1.89 30.28 -23.81
N HIS A 45 -1.05 30.92 -23.00
CA HIS A 45 -1.12 32.34 -22.62
C HIS A 45 -0.96 33.30 -23.82
N GLY A 46 -1.84 34.31 -23.89
CA GLY A 46 -1.67 35.48 -24.77
C GLY A 46 -0.66 36.48 -24.22
N ARG A 47 0.26 36.94 -25.08
CA ARG A 47 0.93 38.24 -24.97
C ARG A 47 0.62 39.06 -26.20
N GLY A 48 0.23 40.31 -25.98
CA GLY A 48 -0.19 41.26 -27.01
C GLY A 48 0.91 41.59 -28.01
N GLY A 49 0.48 41.75 -29.26
CA GLY A 49 1.23 42.36 -30.34
C GLY A 49 0.24 42.94 -31.34
N VAL A 50 0.28 44.27 -31.50
CA VAL A 50 -0.50 45.03 -32.48
C VAL A 50 -0.10 44.58 -33.89
N LEU A 51 -1.03 44.06 -34.70
CA LEU A 51 -0.79 43.83 -36.13
C LEU A 51 -1.50 44.89 -36.98
N SER A 52 -0.67 45.72 -37.60
CA SER A 52 -1.00 46.55 -38.75
C SER A 52 -1.14 45.69 -40.01
N THR A 53 -2.02 46.15 -40.89
CA THR A 53 -2.50 45.59 -42.16
C THR A 53 -1.41 45.10 -43.13
N LYS A 54 -1.64 43.97 -43.81
CA LYS A 54 -1.99 43.92 -45.25
C LYS A 54 -2.17 42.49 -45.80
N GLN A 55 -2.99 42.42 -46.84
CA GLN A 55 -3.56 41.27 -47.55
C GLN A 55 -2.50 40.38 -48.24
N ASN A 56 -2.76 39.07 -48.34
CA ASN A 56 -3.11 38.39 -49.60
C ASN A 56 -3.20 36.86 -49.46
N HIS A 57 -4.33 36.35 -49.96
CA HIS A 57 -4.67 35.01 -50.46
C HIS A 57 -3.66 33.85 -50.29
N PHE A 58 -4.07 32.75 -49.65
CA PHE A 58 -4.33 31.43 -50.27
C PHE A 58 -4.65 30.36 -49.21
N SER A 59 -5.70 29.57 -49.49
CA SER A 59 -5.98 28.21 -49.02
C SER A 59 -6.46 27.98 -47.58
N ILE A 60 -7.72 27.56 -47.49
CA ILE A 60 -8.39 26.95 -46.33
C ILE A 60 -7.69 25.62 -46.01
N ALA A 61 -6.80 25.61 -45.02
CA ALA A 61 -6.37 24.38 -44.37
C ALA A 61 -7.39 24.03 -43.28
N LEU A 62 -8.28 23.11 -43.59
CA LEU A 62 -9.23 22.50 -42.66
C LEU A 62 -8.45 21.76 -41.56
N LEU A 63 -8.17 22.42 -40.44
CA LEU A 63 -7.65 21.81 -39.21
C LEU A 63 -8.79 21.00 -38.56
N ILE A 64 -9.07 19.80 -39.07
CA ILE A 64 -9.80 18.78 -38.31
C ILE A 64 -8.86 18.31 -37.20
N VAL A 65 -9.02 18.85 -36.00
CA VAL A 65 -8.43 18.24 -34.80
C VAL A 65 -9.17 16.92 -34.59
N LEU A 66 -8.60 15.83 -35.09
CA LEU A 66 -9.07 14.47 -34.77
C LEU A 66 -8.79 14.23 -33.28
N PHE A 67 -9.77 14.58 -32.43
CA PHE A 67 -9.86 14.10 -31.06
C PHE A 67 -10.16 12.60 -31.12
N THR A 68 -9.13 11.77 -31.25
CA THR A 68 -9.28 10.35 -30.96
C THR A 68 -9.23 10.20 -29.45
N CYS A 69 -10.40 10.09 -28.82
CA CYS A 69 -10.52 9.50 -27.50
C CYS A 69 -10.10 8.02 -27.66
N THR A 70 -8.85 7.70 -27.40
CA THR A 70 -8.47 6.29 -27.28
C THR A 70 -9.17 5.73 -26.05
N PRO A 71 -9.89 4.60 -26.15
CA PRO A 71 -10.45 3.97 -24.97
C PRO A 71 -9.30 3.59 -24.03
N VAL A 72 -9.41 3.97 -22.75
CA VAL A 72 -8.50 3.46 -21.72
C VAL A 72 -8.67 1.94 -21.70
N ASN A 73 -7.61 1.23 -22.06
CA ASN A 73 -7.63 -0.21 -22.22
C ASN A 73 -7.82 -0.82 -20.82
N GLY A 74 -8.94 -1.53 -20.60
CA GLY A 74 -9.22 -2.43 -19.47
C GLY A 74 -8.91 -1.89 -18.07
N GLN A 75 -9.93 -1.48 -17.32
CA GLN A 75 -9.84 -1.26 -15.87
C GLN A 75 -9.27 -2.52 -15.17
N GLU A 76 -8.01 -2.47 -14.75
CA GLU A 76 -7.43 -3.44 -13.82
C GLU A 76 -8.03 -3.16 -12.43
N ASP A 77 -8.59 -4.19 -11.79
CA ASP A 77 -9.02 -4.02 -10.40
C ASP A 77 -7.77 -3.83 -9.54
N SER A 78 -7.77 -2.81 -8.68
CA SER A 78 -6.68 -2.55 -7.74
C SER A 78 -6.31 -3.80 -6.91
N MET A 79 -7.28 -4.70 -6.68
CA MET A 79 -7.07 -5.95 -5.92
C MET A 79 -6.34 -7.06 -6.71
N CYS A 80 -6.36 -6.99 -8.04
CA CYS A 80 -5.69 -7.93 -8.94
C CYS A 80 -4.54 -7.28 -9.72
N GLN A 81 -4.08 -6.11 -9.26
CA GLN A 81 -2.98 -5.40 -9.86
C GLN A 81 -1.72 -6.29 -9.87
N GLY A 82 -1.13 -6.48 -11.05
CA GLY A 82 0.01 -7.39 -11.24
C GLY A 82 -0.34 -8.89 -11.27
N VAL A 83 -1.59 -9.29 -11.00
CA VAL A 83 -2.04 -10.69 -11.00
C VAL A 83 -3.06 -10.94 -12.12
N ARG A 84 -2.57 -11.33 -13.30
CA ARG A 84 -3.41 -11.61 -14.48
C ARG A 84 -4.43 -12.72 -14.20
N ASN A 85 -3.98 -13.86 -13.70
CA ASN A 85 -4.81 -15.01 -13.35
C ASN A 85 -4.27 -15.61 -12.05
N GLY A 86 -5.09 -15.73 -11.01
CA GLY A 86 -4.59 -16.21 -9.71
C GLY A 86 -5.56 -15.97 -8.55
N ARG A 87 -5.08 -16.19 -7.33
CA ARG A 87 -5.84 -15.93 -6.10
C ARG A 87 -5.06 -14.98 -5.21
N VAL A 88 -5.71 -13.92 -4.76
CA VAL A 88 -5.13 -12.86 -3.93
C VAL A 88 -5.89 -12.78 -2.61
N ALA A 89 -5.18 -12.57 -1.49
CA ALA A 89 -5.82 -12.46 -0.18
C ALA A 89 -6.72 -11.22 -0.10
N MET A 90 -7.86 -11.33 0.58
CA MET A 90 -8.71 -10.16 0.82
C MET A 90 -8.21 -9.38 2.05
N PRO A 91 -7.94 -8.06 1.95
CA PRO A 91 -7.36 -7.28 3.06
C PRO A 91 -8.23 -7.24 4.33
N THR A 92 -9.55 -7.36 4.17
CA THR A 92 -10.53 -7.18 5.26
C THR A 92 -11.06 -8.49 5.83
N SER A 93 -10.77 -9.66 5.22
CA SER A 93 -11.17 -10.95 5.81
C SER A 93 -10.37 -12.12 5.24
N CYS A 94 -9.76 -12.93 6.11
CA CYS A 94 -9.12 -14.19 5.72
C CYS A 94 -10.10 -15.30 5.34
N HIS A 95 -11.41 -15.13 5.59
CA HIS A 95 -12.42 -16.10 5.14
C HIS A 95 -12.73 -15.96 3.65
N LYS A 96 -12.17 -14.96 2.97
CA LYS A 96 -12.39 -14.72 1.55
C LYS A 96 -11.09 -14.35 0.86
N TYR A 97 -11.10 -14.46 -0.46
CA TYR A 97 -10.00 -14.13 -1.35
C TYR A 97 -10.55 -13.60 -2.67
N TYR A 98 -9.74 -12.91 -3.46
CA TYR A 98 -10.07 -12.54 -4.83
C TYR A 98 -9.56 -13.59 -5.80
N GLN A 99 -10.44 -14.13 -6.64
CA GLN A 99 -10.07 -14.91 -7.81
C GLN A 99 -9.90 -13.96 -9.00
N CYS A 100 -8.65 -13.72 -9.40
CA CYS A 100 -8.29 -12.88 -10.52
C CYS A 100 -8.41 -13.66 -11.84
N LYS A 101 -9.09 -13.08 -12.83
CA LYS A 101 -9.11 -13.53 -14.23
C LYS A 101 -8.99 -12.33 -15.15
N ASN A 102 -7.97 -12.31 -16.00
CA ASN A 102 -7.62 -11.15 -16.84
C ASN A 102 -7.60 -9.83 -16.05
N PHE A 103 -6.90 -9.81 -14.90
CA PHE A 103 -6.79 -8.66 -13.98
C PHE A 103 -8.08 -8.19 -13.32
N LYS A 104 -9.19 -8.93 -13.48
CA LYS A 104 -10.46 -8.67 -12.80
C LYS A 104 -10.65 -9.61 -11.63
N GLY A 105 -10.93 -9.07 -10.45
CA GLY A 105 -11.09 -9.81 -9.21
C GLY A 105 -12.53 -10.16 -8.93
N THR A 106 -12.80 -11.41 -8.59
CA THR A 106 -14.09 -11.84 -8.03
C THR A 106 -13.88 -12.31 -6.61
N GLU A 107 -14.65 -11.77 -5.67
CA GLU A 107 -14.61 -12.21 -4.28
C GLU A 107 -15.12 -13.65 -4.15
N MET A 108 -14.33 -14.49 -3.49
CA MET A 108 -14.62 -15.91 -3.29
C MET A 108 -14.47 -16.26 -1.80
N PRO A 109 -15.43 -16.96 -1.21
CA PRO A 109 -15.29 -17.46 0.16
C PRO A 109 -14.40 -18.70 0.20
N CYS A 110 -13.67 -18.87 1.30
CA CYS A 110 -13.08 -20.15 1.66
C CYS A 110 -14.15 -21.11 2.21
N PRO A 111 -13.96 -22.43 2.04
CA PRO A 111 -14.82 -23.44 2.69
C PRO A 111 -14.86 -23.27 4.20
N SER A 112 -15.95 -23.73 4.83
CA SER A 112 -16.12 -23.65 6.28
C SER A 112 -14.96 -24.35 7.01
N GLY A 113 -14.35 -23.66 7.98
CA GLY A 113 -13.17 -24.14 8.71
C GLY A 113 -11.83 -23.85 8.03
N PHE A 114 -11.84 -23.20 6.87
CA PHE A 114 -10.64 -22.80 6.14
C PHE A 114 -10.51 -21.29 6.07
N LEU A 115 -9.26 -20.82 6.09
CA LEU A 115 -8.87 -19.44 5.86
C LEU A 115 -7.95 -19.40 4.65
N PHE A 116 -8.00 -18.31 3.89
CA PHE A 116 -7.11 -18.11 2.77
C PHE A 116 -5.69 -17.92 3.28
N ASP A 117 -4.85 -18.90 2.99
CA ASP A 117 -3.42 -18.82 3.22
C ASP A 117 -2.79 -18.11 2.03
N ARG A 118 -2.32 -16.89 2.28
CA ARG A 118 -1.60 -16.08 1.28
C ARG A 118 -0.38 -16.83 0.73
N MET A 119 0.33 -17.56 1.59
CA MET A 119 1.56 -18.27 1.23
C MET A 119 1.30 -19.40 0.25
N ARG A 120 0.23 -20.16 0.51
CA ARG A 120 -0.18 -21.28 -0.34
C ARG A 120 -1.14 -20.86 -1.45
N ARG A 121 -1.47 -19.57 -1.55
CA ARG A 121 -2.51 -18.98 -2.43
C ARG A 121 -3.78 -19.82 -2.48
N SER A 122 -4.18 -20.37 -1.33
CA SER A 122 -5.28 -21.33 -1.24
C SER A 122 -5.90 -21.35 0.15
N CYS A 123 -7.14 -21.79 0.24
CA CYS A 123 -7.79 -21.99 1.51
C CYS A 123 -7.16 -23.18 2.24
N GLN A 124 -6.65 -22.94 3.44
CA GLN A 124 -6.05 -23.92 4.33
C GLN A 124 -6.81 -23.97 5.63
N ARG A 125 -6.66 -25.06 6.39
CA ARG A 125 -7.33 -25.18 7.68
C ARG A 125 -6.92 -24.02 8.59
N LYS A 126 -7.89 -23.42 9.27
CA LYS A 126 -7.67 -22.23 10.11
C LYS A 126 -6.58 -22.41 11.16
N GLU A 127 -6.32 -23.64 11.62
CA GLU A 127 -5.26 -23.94 12.59
C GLU A 127 -3.83 -23.76 12.02
N TYR A 128 -3.68 -23.71 10.70
CA TYR A 128 -2.40 -23.57 10.01
C TYR A 128 -2.22 -22.20 9.35
N VAL A 129 -3.17 -21.27 9.53
CA VAL A 129 -3.17 -19.95 8.89
C VAL A 129 -3.19 -18.86 9.94
N THR A 130 -2.16 -18.02 9.95
CA THR A 130 -2.17 -16.79 10.74
C THR A 130 -2.96 -15.72 9.99
N CYS A 131 -4.10 -15.31 10.55
CA CYS A 131 -4.97 -14.31 9.93
C CYS A 131 -4.67 -12.90 10.45
N ASN A 132 -4.14 -12.04 9.58
CA ASN A 132 -3.90 -10.62 9.85
C ASN A 132 -4.80 -9.80 8.91
N ILE A 133 -5.91 -9.27 9.43
CA ILE A 133 -6.81 -8.38 8.67
C ILE A 133 -6.63 -6.95 9.14
N ILE A 134 -6.67 -5.99 8.23
CA ILE A 134 -6.77 -4.58 8.61
C ILE A 134 -8.17 -4.38 9.16
N THR A 135 -8.29 -4.49 10.48
CA THR A 135 -9.55 -4.15 11.12
C THR A 135 -9.55 -2.65 11.29
N THR A 136 -10.31 -1.93 10.47
CA THR A 136 -10.70 -0.53 10.71
C THR A 136 -11.69 -0.46 11.87
N THR A 137 -11.33 -1.06 13.01
CA THR A 137 -11.96 -0.72 14.29
C THR A 137 -11.16 0.45 14.84
N PRO A 138 -11.79 1.58 15.23
CA PRO A 138 -11.14 2.57 16.07
C PRO A 138 -10.90 1.89 17.41
N THR A 139 -9.80 1.14 17.49
CA THR A 139 -9.33 0.54 18.72
C THR A 139 -8.76 1.68 19.51
N THR A 140 -9.51 2.16 20.49
CA THR A 140 -9.01 2.95 21.60
C THR A 140 -8.03 2.04 22.36
N LEU A 141 -6.82 1.87 21.82
CA LEU A 141 -5.72 1.23 22.51
C LEU A 141 -5.51 2.01 23.82
N PRO A 142 -5.38 1.33 24.97
CA PRO A 142 -4.99 2.03 26.18
C PRO A 142 -3.68 2.74 25.89
N ARG A 143 -3.68 4.05 26.14
CA ARG A 143 -2.56 4.98 26.00
C ARG A 143 -1.45 4.60 26.98
N ALA A 144 -0.81 3.46 26.76
CA ALA A 144 0.49 3.14 27.31
C ALA A 144 1.52 3.54 26.25
N HIS A 145 2.12 4.71 26.44
CA HIS A 145 3.36 5.06 25.77
C HIS A 145 4.40 3.99 26.15
N ALA A 146 4.53 2.94 25.34
CA ALA A 146 5.81 2.26 25.23
C ALA A 146 6.76 3.31 24.63
N ARG A 147 7.45 4.04 25.51
CA ARG A 147 8.43 5.05 25.12
C ARG A 147 9.42 4.37 24.19
N CYS A 148 9.71 4.98 23.05
CA CYS A 148 10.72 4.50 22.11
C CYS A 148 12.02 4.20 22.88
N GLN A 149 12.67 3.07 22.58
CA GLN A 149 13.88 2.65 23.31
C GLN A 149 15.09 3.54 22.99
N ALA A 150 15.06 4.29 21.88
CA ALA A 150 16.11 5.21 21.51
C ALA A 150 16.03 6.53 22.30
N ASP A 151 17.10 6.83 23.02
CA ASP A 151 17.40 8.18 23.47
C ASP A 151 18.00 9.03 22.34
N ALA A 152 18.23 10.31 22.63
CA ALA A 152 18.83 11.25 21.67
C ALA A 152 20.24 10.82 21.25
N ASP A 153 20.98 10.14 22.13
CA ASP A 153 22.36 9.70 21.88
C ASP A 153 22.38 8.57 20.86
N PHE A 154 21.51 7.57 21.00
CA PHE A 154 21.32 6.51 20.02
C PHE A 154 20.98 7.11 18.66
N ARG A 155 19.99 8.00 18.61
CA ARG A 155 19.58 8.67 17.37
C ARG A 155 20.77 9.40 16.73
N ASN A 156 21.45 10.25 17.49
CA ASN A 156 22.56 11.06 16.99
C ASN A 156 23.78 10.22 16.59
N ALA A 157 24.00 9.05 17.20
CA ALA A 157 25.08 8.15 16.85
C ALA A 157 24.80 7.33 15.58
N HIS A 158 23.54 6.96 15.34
CA HIS A 158 23.17 6.01 14.27
C HIS A 158 22.60 6.66 13.02
N PHE A 159 21.98 7.83 13.16
CA PHE A 159 21.23 8.48 12.08
C PHE A 159 21.72 9.90 11.83
N GLN A 160 21.62 10.30 10.57
CA GLN A 160 21.80 11.69 10.17
C GLN A 160 20.62 12.54 10.70
N SER A 161 20.80 13.85 10.71
CA SER A 161 19.66 14.78 10.94
C SER A 161 18.53 14.46 9.96
N PRO A 162 17.28 14.32 10.44
CA PRO A 162 16.19 13.86 9.63
C PRO A 162 15.86 14.86 8.53
N MET A 163 15.47 14.33 7.37
CA MET A 163 14.83 15.12 6.33
C MET A 163 13.32 14.96 6.45
N LEU A 164 12.56 16.01 6.12
CA LEU A 164 11.11 15.98 6.20
C LEU A 164 10.50 15.84 4.81
N PHE A 165 9.45 15.04 4.72
CA PHE A 165 8.54 15.00 3.59
C PHE A 165 7.11 15.00 4.15
N ASN A 166 6.31 16.01 3.81
CA ASN A 166 4.98 16.23 4.38
C ASN A 166 4.96 16.19 5.93
N ASP A 167 5.91 16.92 6.54
CA ASP A 167 6.15 16.96 8.00
C ASP A 167 6.51 15.61 8.66
N LYS A 168 6.61 14.54 7.87
CA LYS A 168 7.04 13.21 8.30
C LYS A 168 8.57 13.10 8.29
N PRO A 169 9.23 12.73 9.39
CA PRO A 169 10.69 12.65 9.45
C PRO A 169 11.24 11.32 8.90
N TYR A 170 12.25 11.44 8.05
CA TYR A 170 13.02 10.34 7.49
C TYR A 170 14.44 10.34 8.03
N TYR A 171 14.86 9.22 8.58
CA TYR A 171 16.16 9.04 9.22
C TYR A 171 17.05 8.16 8.35
N LEU A 172 18.01 8.78 7.66
CA LEU A 172 19.04 8.06 6.94
C LEU A 172 20.13 7.59 7.92
N SER A 173 20.49 6.32 7.86
CA SER A 173 21.59 5.78 8.65
C SER A 173 22.95 6.42 8.34
N LYS A 174 23.79 6.58 9.35
CA LYS A 174 25.18 7.07 9.21
C LYS A 174 26.15 5.99 8.72
N LYS A 175 25.85 4.72 9.03
CA LYS A 175 26.66 3.57 8.66
C LYS A 175 25.92 2.71 7.64
N PRO A 176 26.64 2.04 6.73
CA PRO A 176 26.05 1.07 5.83
C PRO A 176 25.29 -0.02 6.58
N PHE A 177 24.26 -0.57 5.95
CA PHE A 177 23.47 -1.64 6.52
C PHE A 177 24.27 -2.96 6.55
N ASN A 178 24.00 -3.80 7.54
CA ASN A 178 24.53 -5.18 7.59
C ASN A 178 23.51 -6.17 7.03
N ASP A 179 22.26 -6.01 7.43
CA ASP A 179 21.13 -6.82 7.01
C ASP A 179 19.84 -6.06 7.29
N ASP A 180 18.76 -6.46 6.62
CA ASP A 180 17.46 -5.80 6.74
C ASP A 180 16.84 -5.93 8.14
N THR A 181 17.09 -7.04 8.83
CA THR A 181 16.54 -7.31 10.16
C THR A 181 17.13 -6.37 11.21
N THR A 182 18.46 -6.20 11.21
CA THR A 182 19.17 -5.24 12.06
C THR A 182 18.74 -3.81 11.74
N SER A 183 18.55 -3.49 10.46
CA SER A 183 18.12 -2.17 10.00
C SER A 183 16.72 -1.84 10.51
N ALA A 184 15.76 -2.76 10.33
CA ALA A 184 14.40 -2.63 10.86
C ALA A 184 14.38 -2.53 12.39
N ALA A 185 15.22 -3.28 13.10
CA ALA A 185 15.35 -3.19 14.55
C ALA A 185 15.86 -1.80 15.00
N ASN A 186 16.80 -1.21 14.27
CA ASN A 186 17.28 0.15 14.56
C ASN A 186 16.20 1.21 14.30
N CYS A 187 15.41 1.08 13.23
CA CYS A 187 14.24 1.93 13.03
C CYS A 187 13.24 1.77 14.18
N LYS A 188 12.93 0.54 14.58
CA LYS A 188 12.00 0.26 15.68
C LYS A 188 12.39 0.95 16.99
N LYS A 189 13.70 1.06 17.29
CA LYS A 189 14.18 1.80 18.47
C LYS A 189 13.74 3.27 18.46
N LEU A 190 13.59 3.90 17.30
CA LEU A 190 13.10 5.28 17.13
C LEU A 190 11.56 5.42 17.17
N CYS A 191 10.82 4.34 17.44
CA CYS A 191 9.39 4.21 17.08
C CYS A 191 9.14 4.49 15.60
N SER A 192 10.06 4.04 14.76
CA SER A 192 9.98 4.17 13.32
C SER A 192 10.05 2.77 12.70
N ARG A 193 9.95 2.69 11.38
CA ARG A 193 10.15 1.45 10.60
C ARG A 193 11.00 1.76 9.38
N LEU A 194 11.44 0.75 8.63
CA LEU A 194 12.02 1.03 7.31
C LEU A 194 10.98 1.78 6.47
N ALA A 195 11.45 2.71 5.64
CA ALA A 195 10.56 3.58 4.88
C ALA A 195 9.74 2.77 3.85
N VAL A 196 8.41 2.87 3.89
CA VAL A 196 7.56 2.44 2.78
C VAL A 196 7.38 3.63 1.86
N VAL A 197 7.73 3.47 0.59
CA VAL A 197 7.47 4.49 -0.43
C VAL A 197 6.14 4.15 -1.11
N ASP A 198 5.11 4.97 -0.87
CA ASP A 198 3.74 4.70 -1.29
C ASP A 198 3.22 5.59 -2.43
N GLY A 199 4.09 6.42 -3.01
CA GLY A 199 3.73 7.26 -4.14
C GLY A 199 4.91 7.91 -4.87
N LEU A 200 4.60 8.51 -6.03
CA LEU A 200 5.60 9.14 -6.91
C LEU A 200 6.28 10.36 -6.27
N GLU A 201 5.53 11.17 -5.51
CA GLU A 201 6.09 12.35 -4.85
C GLU A 201 7.10 11.96 -3.76
N GLU A 202 6.78 10.91 -3.01
CA GLU A 202 7.66 10.35 -2.00
C GLU A 202 8.90 9.70 -2.64
N GLU A 203 8.73 8.94 -3.72
CA GLU A 203 9.85 8.42 -4.50
C GLU A 203 10.79 9.55 -4.94
N ASN A 204 10.25 10.65 -5.45
CA ASN A 204 11.04 11.81 -5.85
C ASN A 204 11.78 12.44 -4.66
N PHE A 205 11.16 12.50 -3.48
CA PHE A 205 11.84 12.92 -2.26
C PHE A 205 12.99 11.99 -1.89
N VAL A 206 12.75 10.68 -1.88
CA VAL A 206 13.74 9.66 -1.54
C VAL A 206 14.94 9.71 -2.49
N ARG A 207 14.71 9.91 -3.80
CA ARG A 207 15.78 10.09 -4.79
C ARG A 207 16.61 11.35 -4.56
N ARG A 208 15.96 12.49 -4.30
CA ARG A 208 16.67 13.73 -3.93
C ARG A 208 17.46 13.54 -2.64
N LEU A 209 16.96 12.76 -1.68
CA LEU A 209 17.68 12.43 -0.45
C LEU A 209 18.96 11.65 -0.76
N ILE A 210 18.91 10.63 -1.62
CA ILE A 210 20.10 9.87 -2.06
C ILE A 210 21.14 10.82 -2.67
N ASP A 211 20.73 11.70 -3.57
CA ASP A 211 21.61 12.64 -4.25
C ASP A 211 22.21 13.66 -3.27
N THR A 212 21.37 14.30 -2.47
CA THR A 212 21.76 15.32 -1.48
C THR A 212 22.69 14.76 -0.40
N LYS A 213 22.46 13.52 0.03
CA LYS A 213 23.24 12.87 1.09
C LYS A 213 24.50 12.17 0.59
N GLY A 214 24.71 12.12 -0.72
CA GLY A 214 25.94 11.53 -1.26
C GLY A 214 25.98 10.00 -1.24
N VAL A 215 24.90 9.31 -0.87
CA VAL A 215 24.90 7.84 -0.73
C VAL A 215 24.62 7.14 -2.07
N LEU A 216 25.15 5.92 -2.24
CA LEU A 216 24.98 5.14 -3.47
C LEU A 216 23.60 4.49 -3.57
N CYS A 217 23.16 3.86 -2.48
CA CYS A 217 21.93 3.06 -2.42
C CYS A 217 21.35 3.08 -1.01
N ILE A 218 20.04 2.89 -0.92
CA ILE A 218 19.31 2.81 0.35
C ILE A 218 18.34 1.64 0.34
N LEU A 219 18.37 0.85 1.42
CA LEU A 219 17.36 -0.15 1.76
C LEU A 219 16.11 0.56 2.26
N ILE A 220 14.96 0.13 1.74
CA ILE A 220 13.63 0.55 2.14
C ILE A 220 12.80 -0.67 2.57
N GLU A 221 11.61 -0.43 3.10
CA GLU A 221 10.68 -1.50 3.47
C GLU A 221 10.15 -2.19 2.22
N GLY A 222 10.03 -3.51 2.30
CA GLY A 222 9.46 -4.32 1.23
C GLY A 222 10.37 -5.46 0.83
N ASN A 223 9.79 -6.66 0.74
CA ASN A 223 10.55 -7.85 0.40
C ASN A 223 9.69 -8.92 -0.31
N ASP A 224 10.37 -9.85 -0.99
CA ASP A 224 9.78 -11.09 -1.52
C ASP A 224 10.51 -12.32 -0.93
N LYS A 225 10.81 -12.31 0.37
CA LYS A 225 11.55 -13.43 1.02
C LYS A 225 10.83 -14.78 0.86
N GLU A 226 9.51 -14.73 0.73
CA GLU A 226 8.64 -15.90 0.59
C GLU A 226 8.54 -16.48 -0.83
N LYS A 227 9.24 -15.91 -1.84
CA LYS A 227 9.30 -16.43 -3.22
C LYS A 227 7.96 -16.44 -3.94
N LEU A 228 7.10 -15.48 -3.63
CA LEU A 228 5.76 -15.43 -4.21
C LEU A 228 5.70 -14.51 -5.43
N TRP A 229 6.80 -13.80 -5.77
CA TRP A 229 6.78 -12.70 -6.73
C TRP A 229 5.78 -11.61 -6.33
N GLU A 230 5.49 -11.52 -5.03
CA GLU A 230 4.64 -10.50 -4.42
C GLU A 230 5.49 -9.77 -3.39
N TRP A 231 5.77 -8.50 -3.68
CA TRP A 231 6.55 -7.65 -2.79
C TRP A 231 5.63 -7.11 -1.70
N VAL A 232 5.93 -7.49 -0.47
CA VAL A 232 5.07 -7.25 0.70
C VAL A 232 5.80 -6.46 1.78
N SER A 233 5.05 -5.78 2.66
CA SER A 233 5.61 -5.24 3.90
C SER A 233 6.11 -6.39 4.78
N ALA A 234 7.29 -6.23 5.38
CA ALA A 234 7.83 -7.16 6.36
C ALA A 234 7.02 -7.18 7.67
N VAL A 235 6.21 -6.14 7.92
CA VAL A 235 5.39 -6.01 9.12
C VAL A 235 3.99 -6.58 8.89
N THR A 236 3.26 -6.09 7.89
CA THR A 236 1.86 -6.47 7.69
C THR A 236 1.70 -7.70 6.80
N LEU A 237 2.75 -8.08 6.05
CA LEU A 237 2.71 -9.10 4.99
C LEU A 237 1.73 -8.76 3.85
N GLU A 238 1.33 -7.49 3.75
CA GLU A 238 0.44 -6.98 2.71
C GLU A 238 1.22 -6.55 1.47
N PRO A 239 0.64 -6.63 0.26
CA PRO A 239 1.31 -6.17 -0.94
C PRO A 239 1.58 -4.67 -0.82
N LEU A 240 2.72 -4.22 -1.31
CA LEU A 240 3.00 -2.79 -1.38
C LEU A 240 2.10 -2.16 -2.46
N ASN A 241 1.43 -1.07 -2.10
CA ASN A 241 0.49 -0.38 -2.98
C ASN A 241 1.17 0.39 -4.12
N TYR A 242 2.47 0.70 -3.97
CA TYR A 242 3.25 1.41 -4.96
C TYR A 242 4.59 0.72 -5.14
N ILE A 243 4.84 0.29 -6.37
CA ILE A 243 6.12 -0.26 -6.81
C ILE A 243 6.38 0.25 -8.21
N ARG A 244 7.54 0.88 -8.40
CA ARG A 244 7.99 1.34 -9.71
C ARG A 244 9.38 0.81 -9.97
N TRP A 245 9.46 -0.32 -10.66
CA TRP A 245 10.73 -0.97 -10.96
C TRP A 245 11.62 -0.13 -11.87
N ALA A 246 12.93 -0.17 -11.64
CA ALA A 246 13.89 0.27 -12.63
C ALA A 246 13.86 -0.67 -13.85
N GLY A 247 14.38 -0.19 -14.98
CA GLY A 247 14.45 -0.99 -16.21
C GLY A 247 15.19 -2.31 -15.97
N GLY A 248 14.53 -3.43 -16.29
CA GLY A 248 15.07 -4.77 -16.09
C GLY A 248 14.85 -5.37 -14.70
N GLN A 249 14.07 -4.72 -13.82
CA GLN A 249 13.73 -5.21 -12.49
C GLN A 249 12.23 -5.56 -12.35
N PRO A 250 11.85 -6.41 -11.39
CA PRO A 250 12.73 -7.25 -10.59
C PRO A 250 13.32 -8.36 -11.46
N ASN A 251 14.60 -8.66 -11.31
CA ASN A 251 15.28 -9.67 -12.12
C ASN A 251 15.27 -11.06 -11.47
N GLY A 252 14.85 -11.15 -10.20
CA GLY A 252 14.65 -12.39 -9.46
C GLY A 252 15.94 -13.04 -8.93
N GLY A 253 15.79 -14.12 -8.16
CA GLY A 253 16.90 -14.87 -7.55
C GLY A 253 16.90 -14.80 -6.01
N ASP A 254 18.08 -14.59 -5.41
CA ASP A 254 18.25 -14.40 -3.95
C ASP A 254 18.20 -12.91 -3.54
N GLN A 255 17.85 -12.03 -4.48
CA GLN A 255 17.68 -10.60 -4.27
C GLN A 255 16.25 -10.32 -3.82
N ARG A 256 16.03 -10.13 -2.51
CA ARG A 256 14.69 -10.15 -1.89
C ARG A 256 14.29 -8.87 -1.18
N CYS A 257 15.14 -7.87 -1.14
CA CYS A 257 14.87 -6.62 -0.45
C CYS A 257 14.81 -5.46 -1.44
N LEU A 258 13.98 -4.46 -1.14
CA LEU A 258 13.80 -3.29 -1.98
C LEU A 258 14.81 -2.20 -1.71
N PHE A 259 15.31 -1.61 -2.78
CA PHE A 259 16.26 -0.52 -2.72
C PHE A 259 15.98 0.56 -3.75
N TYR A 260 16.47 1.75 -3.45
CA TYR A 260 16.78 2.76 -4.45
C TYR A 260 18.29 2.89 -4.59
N GLU A 261 18.77 3.09 -5.82
CA GLU A 261 20.17 3.35 -6.13
C GLU A 261 20.30 4.60 -7.00
N ARG A 262 21.37 5.36 -6.77
CA ARG A 262 21.72 6.53 -7.57
C ARG A 262 21.88 6.13 -9.04
N GLY A 263 21.26 6.89 -9.93
CA GLY A 263 21.34 6.68 -11.38
C GLY A 263 20.30 5.69 -11.94
N PHE A 264 19.59 4.95 -11.09
CA PHE A 264 18.50 4.08 -11.52
C PHE A 264 17.15 4.81 -11.49
N ASN A 265 16.26 4.45 -12.41
CA ASN A 265 14.93 5.06 -12.51
C ASN A 265 13.84 4.15 -11.93
N GLY A 266 13.93 3.84 -10.65
CA GLY A 266 12.96 3.03 -9.93
C GLY A 266 13.59 2.20 -8.82
N MET A 267 12.79 1.30 -8.26
CA MET A 267 13.17 0.33 -7.25
C MET A 267 14.00 -0.80 -7.86
N LEU A 268 14.88 -1.36 -7.05
CA LEU A 268 15.72 -2.51 -7.36
C LEU A 268 15.45 -3.62 -6.34
N ASP A 269 15.47 -4.87 -6.79
CA ASP A 269 15.58 -6.04 -5.92
C ASP A 269 17.07 -6.34 -5.68
N MET A 270 17.50 -6.25 -4.42
CA MET A 270 18.88 -6.55 -4.02
C MET A 270 18.92 -7.51 -2.82
N PRO A 271 20.09 -8.15 -2.54
CA PRO A 271 20.23 -9.02 -1.38
C PRO A 271 19.89 -8.29 -0.07
N CYS A 272 19.21 -8.99 0.84
CA CYS A 272 18.81 -8.44 2.14
C CYS A 272 19.98 -8.31 3.14
N THR A 273 21.15 -8.84 2.80
CA THR A 273 22.39 -8.76 3.59
C THR A 273 23.38 -7.85 2.89
N ARG A 274 24.40 -7.41 3.65
CA ARG A 274 25.43 -6.48 3.20
C ARG A 274 25.97 -6.90 1.85
N THR A 275 25.89 -5.97 0.91
CA THR A 275 26.46 -6.13 -0.42
C THR A 275 27.89 -5.57 -0.42
N LYS A 276 28.62 -5.75 -1.52
CA LYS A 276 29.91 -5.09 -1.73
C LYS A 276 29.80 -3.55 -1.80
N TRP A 277 28.58 -3.05 -1.94
CA TRP A 277 28.26 -1.64 -2.00
C TRP A 277 27.87 -1.18 -0.60
N ASP A 278 28.41 -0.05 -0.16
CA ASP A 278 28.09 0.56 1.13
C ASP A 278 26.70 1.23 1.06
N CYS A 279 25.65 0.43 0.83
CA CYS A 279 24.27 0.89 0.87
C CYS A 279 23.89 1.25 2.32
N HIS A 280 23.07 2.28 2.46
CA HIS A 280 22.50 2.68 3.73
C HIS A 280 21.08 2.12 3.85
N TYR A 281 20.39 2.40 4.94
CA TYR A 281 18.96 2.14 5.12
C TYR A 281 18.25 3.41 5.59
N LEU A 282 16.97 3.54 5.21
CA LEU A 282 16.13 4.68 5.50
C LEU A 282 14.97 4.28 6.40
N CYS A 283 14.80 4.99 7.52
CA CYS A 283 13.64 4.82 8.38
C CYS A 283 12.63 5.96 8.21
N GLU A 284 11.35 5.66 8.34
CA GLU A 284 10.25 6.64 8.44
C GLU A 284 9.49 6.49 9.75
N ARG A 285 8.97 7.59 10.28
CA ARG A 285 8.15 7.61 11.50
C ARG A 285 6.84 8.32 11.28
#